data_AF-A0A961MJU8-F1
#
_entry.id   AF-A0A961MJU8-F1
#
_cell.length_a   1.000
_cell.length_b   1.000
_cell.length_c   1.000
_cell.angle_alpha   90.00
_cell.angle_beta   90.00
_cell.angle_gamma   90.00
#
_symmetry.space_group_name_H-M   'P 1'
#
loop_
_entity.id
_entity.type
_entity.pdbx_description
1 polymer ?
#
loop_
_entity_poly.entity_id
_entity_poly.type
_entity_poly.pdbx_seq_one_letter_code
_entity_poly.pdbx_strand_id
1 'polypeptide(L)' 'MRKFLVVLDDTRECLNAMRFAAMRAAHTGAGVTILSVISPDEYQHWIGVSEIMRA' A
#
# COMPACT_ATOMS: atom_id res chain seq x y z
N MET A 1 -21.72 6.92 3.51
CA MET A 1 -21.27 5.52 3.70
C MET A 1 -19.96 5.53 4.48
N ARG A 2 -19.84 4.76 5.58
CA ARG A 2 -18.57 4.61 6.32
C ARG A 2 -17.76 3.47 5.71
N LYS A 3 -16.43 3.61 5.69
CA LYS A 3 -15.49 2.62 5.14
C LYS A 3 -14.31 2.43 6.09
N PHE A 4 -13.82 1.20 6.19
CA PHE A 4 -12.54 0.86 6.81
C PHE A 4 -11.50 0.68 5.70
N LEU A 5 -10.46 1.51 5.70
CA LEU A 5 -9.34 1.39 4.77
C LEU A 5 -8.26 0.49 5.37
N VAL A 6 -7.86 -0.55 4.64
CA VAL A 6 -6.73 -1.42 4.97
C VAL A 6 -5.61 -1.12 3.98
N VAL A 7 -4.43 -0.80 4.49
CA VAL A 7 -3.19 -0.75 3.70
C VAL A 7 -2.61 -2.17 3.68
N LEU A 8 -2.50 -2.73 2.49
CA LEU A 8 -1.93 -4.04 2.25
C LEU A 8 -0.41 -3.91 2.16
N ASP A 9 0.29 -4.67 2.99
CA ASP A 9 1.74 -4.85 2.96
C ASP A 9 2.08 -6.33 3.21
N ASP A 10 3.37 -6.67 3.13
CA ASP A 10 3.86 -8.05 3.27
C ASP A 10 4.09 -8.45 4.74
N THR A 11 3.60 -7.67 5.70
CA THR A 11 3.76 -7.96 7.12
C THR A 11 2.71 -8.95 7.62
N ARG A 12 3.03 -9.70 8.68
CA ARG A 12 2.06 -10.62 9.30
C ARG A 12 0.93 -9.86 9.97
N GLU A 13 1.21 -8.64 10.42
CA GLU A 13 0.30 -7.70 11.03
C GLU A 13 -0.83 -7.30 10.08
N CYS A 14 -0.60 -7.35 8.76
CA CYS A 14 -1.62 -7.05 7.75
C CYS A 14 -2.84 -7.99 7.83
N LEU A 15 -2.62 -9.26 8.18
CA LEU A 15 -3.72 -10.22 8.40
C LEU A 15 -4.63 -9.78 9.56
N ASN A 16 -4.05 -9.23 10.62
CA ASN A 16 -4.81 -8.70 11.75
C ASN A 16 -5.59 -7.44 11.36
N ALA A 17 -4.99 -6.55 10.56
CA ALA A 17 -5.65 -5.37 10.03
C ALA A 17 -6.87 -5.73 9.15
N MET A 18 -6.72 -6.70 8.25
CA MET A 18 -7.82 -7.23 7.44
C MET A 18 -8.93 -7.84 8.31
N ARG A 19 -8.56 -8.67 9.30
CA ARG A 19 -9.53 -9.29 10.20
C ARG A 19 -10.31 -8.25 11.01
N PHE A 20 -9.63 -7.25 11.55
CA PHE A 20 -10.28 -6.16 12.28
C PHE A 20 -11.25 -5.38 11.39
N ALA A 21 -10.81 -4.96 10.21
CA ALA A 21 -11.65 -4.19 9.28
C ALA A 21 -12.90 -4.96 8.86
N ALA A 22 -12.77 -6.25 8.51
CA ALA A 22 -13.89 -7.12 8.15
C ALA A 22 -14.91 -7.26 9.29
N MET A 23 -14.43 -7.57 10.50
CA MET A 23 -15.31 -7.75 11.66
C MET A 23 -16.03 -6.44 12.04
N ARG A 24 -15.33 -5.30 11.99
CA ARG A 24 -15.93 -4.00 12.29
C ARG A 24 -16.91 -3.54 11.21
N ALA A 25 -16.60 -3.79 9.94
CA ALA A 25 -17.50 -3.50 8.83
C ALA A 25 -18.81 -4.28 8.95
N ALA A 26 -18.73 -5.59 9.21
CA ALA A 26 -19.90 -6.44 9.44
C ALA A 26 -20.76 -5.98 10.63
N HIS A 27 -20.12 -5.57 11.73
CA HIS A 27 -20.84 -5.13 12.94
C HIS A 27 -21.52 -3.76 12.77
N THR A 28 -21.03 -2.91 11.87
CA THR A 28 -21.49 -1.50 11.75
C THR A 28 -22.22 -1.20 10.45
N GLY A 29 -22.38 -2.19 9.56
CA GLY A 29 -22.94 -1.98 8.22
C GLY A 29 -22.05 -1.11 7.31
N ALA A 30 -20.75 -0.99 7.63
CA ALA A 30 -19.79 -0.26 6.83
C ALA A 30 -19.18 -1.14 5.74
N GLY A 31 -18.48 -0.53 4.78
CA GLY A 31 -17.69 -1.26 3.78
C GLY A 31 -16.22 -1.42 4.19
N VAL A 32 -15.52 -2.35 3.55
CA VAL A 32 -14.06 -2.46 3.58
C VAL A 32 -13.49 -1.96 2.25
N THR A 33 -12.37 -1.26 2.29
CA THR A 33 -11.60 -0.84 1.11
C THR A 33 -10.15 -1.20 1.35
N ILE A 34 -9.49 -1.77 0.35
CA ILE A 34 -8.11 -2.23 0.43
C ILE A 34 -7.27 -1.41 -0.53
N LEU A 35 -6.12 -0.93 -0.05
CA LEU A 35 -5.11 -0.21 -0.84
C LEU A 35 -3.82 -1.02 -0.82
N SER A 36 -3.35 -1.42 -2.00
CA SER A 36 -2.00 -1.93 -2.20
C SER A 36 -1.19 -0.87 -2.93
N VAL A 37 0.03 -0.60 -2.45
CA VAL A 37 0.95 0.34 -3.09
C VAL A 37 1.99 -0.47 -3.84
N ILE A 38 2.02 -0.30 -5.16
CA ILE A 38 3.11 -0.84 -5.99
C ILE A 38 4.22 0.21 -5.95
N SER A 39 5.36 -0.14 -5.36
CA SER A 39 6.53 0.72 -5.40
C SER A 39 6.94 0.97 -6.85
N PRO A 40 7.29 2.22 -7.22
CA PRO A 40 7.87 2.47 -8.53
C PRO A 40 9.13 1.63 -8.69
N ASP A 41 9.38 1.12 -9.89
CA ASP A 41 10.68 0.55 -10.22
C ASP A 41 11.76 1.59 -9.89
N GLU A 42 12.83 1.16 -9.20
CA GLU A 42 13.97 2.03 -8.99
C GLU A 42 14.50 2.46 -10.36
N TYR A 43 14.35 3.75 -10.69
CA TYR A 43 14.87 4.33 -11.91
C TYR A 43 16.41 4.30 -11.89
N GLN A 44 17.03 3.15 -12.19
CA GLN A 44 18.47 3.04 -12.45
C GLN A 44 18.90 3.75 -13.75
N HIS A 45 17.98 4.33 -14.52
CA HIS A 45 18.26 4.98 -15.81
C HIS A 45 19.21 6.18 -15.74
N TRP A 46 19.30 6.88 -14.60
CA TRP A 46 20.01 8.17 -14.53
C TRP A 46 21.44 8.10 -14.01
N ILE A 47 21.97 6.90 -13.68
CA ILE A 47 23.38 6.75 -13.27
C ILE A 47 24.34 7.21 -14.38
N GLY A 48 23.99 7.01 -15.66
CA GLY A 48 24.82 7.45 -16.79
C GLY A 48 24.74 8.94 -17.10
N VAL A 49 23.70 9.63 -16.66
CA VAL A 49 23.49 11.07 -16.98
C VAL A 49 24.36 11.96 -16.10
N SER A 50 24.60 11.58 -14.84
CA SER A 50 25.55 12.30 -13.98
C SER A 50 26.98 12.25 -14.50
N GLU A 51 27.37 11.17 -15.17
CA GLU A 51 28.70 11.03 -15.79
C GLU A 51 28.83 11.95 -17.01
N ILE A 52 27.80 12.01 -17.87
CA ILE A 52 27.75 12.88 -19.06
C ILE A 52 27.74 14.37 -18.68
N MET A 53 27.10 14.73 -17.57
CA MET A 53 27.04 16.12 -17.10
C MET A 53 28.35 16.62 -16.46
N ARG A 54 29.32 15.73 -16.18
CA ARG A 54 30.62 16.05 -15.58
C ARG A 54 31.78 16.11 -16.58
N ALA A 55 31.55 15.68 -17.83
CA ALA A 55 32.51 15.79 -18.94
C ALA A 55 32.36 17.14 -19.66
#